data_AF-A0A962QZB6-F1
#
_entry.id   AF-A0A962QZB6-F1
#
_cell.length_a   1.000
_cell.length_b   1.000
_cell.length_c   1.000
_cell.angle_alpha   90.00
_cell.angle_beta   90.00
_cell.angle_gamma   90.00
#
_symmetry.space_group_name_H-M   'P 1'
#
loop_
_entity.id
_entity.type
_entity.pdbx_description
1 polymer ?
#
loop_
_entity_poly.entity_id
_entity_poly.type
_entity_poly.pdbx_seq_one_letter_code
_entity_poly.pdbx_strand_id
1 'polypeptide(L)'
;MYYLEAGYGKHNRLRNAVLLAIAVHLALLLGISFKPGGDPAYAPQVEVTLASFANTETPEEASHIAQANQEGSGEQADLDEITSPQEAVASDNQAEALAPLRPETSPDTPRTELVTTAAAAERAIDSRDTEPSPQPLPGVSPEVEQLTRELASLQAELDEQSRNYARMPRVRRLTSVATRQAADAAYLLEWRRRVEAVGNRYYPEASVRYGLYGSLRLLVTIRSDGSLADIRVLSSSGYAVLDEAAIKIVR
;
A
#
# COMPACT_ATOMS: atom_id res chain seq x y z
N MET A 1 11.39 -75.12 -69.51
CA MET A 1 10.20 -74.77 -68.71
C MET A 1 10.65 -73.74 -67.69
N TYR A 2 10.12 -72.51 -67.75
CA TYR A 2 10.45 -71.40 -66.84
C TYR A 2 9.75 -71.58 -65.48
N TYR A 3 10.34 -71.11 -64.36
CA TYR A 3 9.80 -70.09 -63.44
C TYR A 3 10.55 -69.98 -62.08
N LEU A 4 10.82 -68.73 -61.71
CA LEU A 4 10.74 -68.09 -60.38
C LEU A 4 11.73 -68.44 -59.26
N GLU A 5 12.76 -67.59 -59.09
CA GLU A 5 13.29 -67.27 -57.76
C GLU A 5 13.91 -65.86 -57.73
N ALA A 6 13.07 -64.83 -57.55
CA ALA A 6 13.53 -63.44 -57.39
C ALA A 6 12.60 -62.68 -56.42
N GLY A 7 12.48 -63.17 -55.17
CA GLY A 7 11.62 -62.56 -54.14
C GLY A 7 12.36 -61.93 -52.96
N TYR A 8 13.59 -62.36 -52.65
CA TYR A 8 14.21 -62.05 -51.35
C TYR A 8 14.90 -60.68 -51.24
N GLY A 9 15.18 -59.99 -52.35
CA GLY A 9 15.92 -58.72 -52.35
C GLY A 9 15.07 -57.46 -52.14
N LYS A 10 13.80 -57.47 -52.58
CA LYS A 10 12.96 -56.26 -52.59
C LYS A 10 12.48 -55.87 -51.19
N HIS A 11 12.11 -56.84 -50.36
CA HIS A 11 11.61 -56.58 -49.00
C HIS A 11 12.72 -56.06 -48.09
N ASN A 12 13.94 -56.56 -48.23
CA ASN A 12 15.10 -56.07 -47.47
C ASN A 12 15.49 -54.65 -47.87
N ARG A 13 15.43 -54.32 -49.17
CA ARG A 13 15.69 -52.96 -49.67
C ARG A 13 14.63 -51.96 -49.19
N LEU A 14 13.36 -52.34 -49.23
CA LEU A 14 12.26 -51.51 -48.74
C LEU A 14 12.36 -51.28 -47.22
N ARG A 15 12.62 -52.33 -46.44
CA ARG A 15 12.81 -52.24 -44.98
C ARG A 15 13.98 -51.30 -44.63
N ASN A 16 15.11 -51.46 -45.32
CA ASN A 16 16.29 -50.63 -45.08
C ASN A 16 16.04 -49.16 -45.48
N ALA A 17 15.30 -48.92 -46.58
CA ALA A 17 14.93 -47.57 -47.01
C ALA A 17 14.01 -46.88 -45.99
N VAL A 18 13.04 -47.61 -45.42
CA VAL A 18 12.15 -47.09 -44.37
C VAL A 18 12.93 -46.78 -43.08
N LEU A 19 13.82 -47.67 -42.66
CA LEU A 19 14.65 -47.43 -41.47
C LEU A 19 15.57 -46.22 -41.66
N LEU A 20 16.18 -46.07 -42.85
CA LEU A 20 17.00 -44.91 -43.18
C LEU A 20 16.16 -43.61 -43.18
N ALA A 21 14.96 -43.63 -43.77
CA ALA A 21 14.08 -42.48 -43.79
C ALA A 21 13.68 -42.04 -42.37
N ILE A 22 13.33 -43.00 -41.50
CA ILE A 22 13.00 -42.73 -40.09
C ILE A 22 14.21 -42.14 -39.36
N ALA A 23 15.40 -42.70 -39.56
CA ALA A 23 16.63 -42.19 -38.94
C ALA A 23 16.93 -40.74 -39.35
N VAL A 24 16.75 -40.41 -40.64
CA VAL A 24 16.92 -39.03 -41.15
C VAL A 24 15.89 -38.08 -40.56
N HIS A 25 14.61 -38.48 -40.45
CA HIS A 25 13.57 -37.64 -39.84
C HIS A 25 13.85 -37.40 -38.36
N LEU A 26 14.28 -38.42 -37.61
CA LEU A 26 14.68 -38.28 -36.20
C LEU A 26 15.89 -37.35 -36.05
N ALA A 27 16.90 -37.47 -36.93
CA ALA A 27 18.06 -36.60 -36.91
C ALA A 27 17.69 -35.13 -37.18
N LEU A 28 16.75 -34.87 -38.10
CA LEU A 28 16.24 -33.52 -38.36
C LEU A 28 15.44 -32.97 -37.17
N LEU A 29 14.54 -33.76 -36.60
CA LEU A 29 13.72 -33.34 -35.45
C LEU A 29 14.58 -33.05 -34.22
N LEU A 30 15.62 -33.83 -33.97
CA LEU A 30 16.53 -33.65 -32.84
C LEU A 30 17.62 -32.60 -33.10
N GLY A 31 17.98 -32.37 -34.37
CA GLY A 31 19.01 -31.41 -34.77
C GLY A 31 18.51 -29.97 -34.86
N ILE A 32 17.20 -29.76 -35.03
CA ILE A 32 16.59 -28.43 -35.03
C ILE A 32 16.35 -28.01 -33.57
N SER A 33 17.34 -27.35 -32.98
CA SER A 33 17.18 -26.68 -31.68
C SER A 33 16.88 -25.20 -31.89
N PHE A 34 15.76 -24.73 -31.35
CA PHE A 34 15.46 -23.30 -31.28
C PHE A 34 16.07 -22.75 -29.99
N LYS A 35 17.04 -21.84 -30.12
CA LYS A 35 17.42 -20.99 -28.98
C LYS A 35 16.32 -19.94 -28.81
N PRO A 36 15.64 -19.85 -27.65
CA PRO A 36 14.83 -18.68 -27.36
C PRO A 36 15.75 -17.46 -27.44
N GLY A 37 15.43 -16.54 -28.34
CA GLY A 37 16.26 -15.38 -28.62
C GLY A 37 16.28 -14.44 -27.43
N GLY A 38 17.47 -14.27 -26.84
CA GLY A 38 17.84 -13.21 -25.90
C GLY A 38 17.09 -13.27 -24.56
N ASP A 39 17.85 -13.22 -23.46
CA ASP A 39 17.26 -12.78 -22.20
C ASP A 39 16.49 -11.48 -22.48
N PRO A 40 15.22 -11.34 -22.05
CA PRO A 40 14.60 -10.03 -22.07
C PRO A 40 15.52 -9.15 -21.25
N ALA A 41 16.24 -8.23 -21.91
CA ALA A 41 16.98 -7.21 -21.22
C ALA A 41 15.97 -6.57 -20.28
N TYR A 42 16.11 -6.84 -18.98
CA TYR A 42 15.22 -6.30 -17.97
C TYR A 42 15.58 -4.82 -17.97
N ALA A 43 14.91 -4.06 -18.83
CA ALA A 43 15.06 -2.62 -18.87
C ALA A 43 14.79 -2.16 -17.44
N PRO A 44 15.65 -1.32 -16.85
CA PRO A 44 15.42 -0.79 -15.52
C PRO A 44 13.98 -0.28 -15.47
N GLN A 45 13.15 -0.91 -14.63
CA GLN A 45 11.77 -0.50 -14.49
C GLN A 45 11.79 0.83 -13.75
N VAL A 46 11.58 1.89 -14.50
CA VAL A 46 11.60 3.24 -13.95
C VAL A 46 10.27 3.46 -13.25
N GLU A 47 10.27 3.28 -11.94
CA GLU A 47 9.13 3.63 -11.11
C GLU A 47 9.22 5.10 -10.71
N VAL A 48 8.27 5.89 -11.22
CA VAL A 48 8.11 7.30 -10.85
C VAL A 48 7.12 7.39 -9.71
N THR A 49 7.56 7.91 -8.58
CA THR A 49 6.70 8.22 -7.43
C THR A 49 6.53 9.73 -7.27
N LEU A 50 5.59 10.14 -6.43
CA LEU A 50 5.35 11.54 -6.11
C LEU A 50 6.19 11.96 -4.91
N ALA A 51 7.06 12.95 -5.13
CA ALA A 51 7.67 13.69 -4.03
C ALA A 51 6.57 14.48 -3.30
N SER A 52 6.44 14.26 -2.01
CA SER A 52 5.55 15.00 -1.10
C SER A 52 6.17 16.33 -0.66
N PHE A 53 7.49 16.37 -0.51
CA PHE A 53 8.26 17.58 -0.20
C PHE A 53 9.44 17.72 -1.15
N ALA A 54 9.64 18.93 -1.66
CA ALA A 54 10.79 19.25 -2.49
C ALA A 54 11.98 19.64 -1.60
N ASN A 55 13.11 18.98 -1.80
CA ASN A 55 14.41 19.36 -1.26
C ASN A 55 15.29 19.95 -2.37
N THR A 56 16.22 20.83 -2.01
CA THR A 56 17.21 21.36 -2.97
C THR A 56 18.37 20.38 -3.13
N GLU A 57 18.73 19.66 -2.06
CA GLU A 57 19.80 18.67 -2.08
C GLU A 57 19.33 17.36 -2.72
N THR A 58 20.23 16.72 -3.47
CA THR A 58 19.96 15.44 -4.12
C THR A 58 20.36 14.32 -3.16
N PRO A 59 19.44 13.41 -2.79
CA PRO A 59 19.79 12.31 -1.89
C PRO A 59 20.87 11.40 -2.51
N GLU A 60 21.86 11.03 -1.71
CA GLU A 60 22.94 10.11 -2.15
C GLU A 60 22.38 8.72 -2.47
N GLU A 61 21.47 8.21 -1.63
CA GLU A 61 20.75 6.96 -1.83
C GLU A 61 19.26 7.25 -2.09
N ALA A 62 18.81 7.04 -3.32
CA ALA A 62 17.41 7.17 -3.70
C ALA A 62 16.93 5.90 -4.41
N SER A 63 15.91 5.28 -3.84
CA SER A 63 15.29 4.05 -4.35
C SER A 63 14.32 4.33 -5.52
N HIS A 64 13.81 5.56 -5.65
CA HIS A 64 12.87 5.94 -6.72
C HIS A 64 13.23 7.28 -7.37
N ILE A 65 12.61 7.56 -8.53
CA ILE A 65 12.67 8.88 -9.16
C ILE A 65 11.34 9.63 -9.00
N ALA A 66 11.38 10.95 -8.95
CA ALA A 66 10.20 11.80 -8.78
C ALA A 66 10.36 13.16 -9.47
N GLN A 67 9.31 13.98 -9.41
CA GLN A 67 9.28 15.34 -9.96
C GLN A 67 10.21 16.32 -9.23
N ALA A 68 10.61 16.01 -7.99
CA ALA A 68 11.51 16.79 -7.16
C ALA A 68 12.40 15.86 -6.33
N ASN A 69 13.54 16.37 -5.84
CA ASN A 69 14.34 15.65 -4.87
C ASN A 69 13.59 15.58 -3.53
N GLN A 70 13.67 14.46 -2.82
CA GLN A 70 13.11 14.30 -1.47
C GLN A 70 14.00 13.38 -0.65
N GLU A 71 14.33 13.79 0.56
CA GLU A 71 14.92 12.90 1.56
C GLU A 71 13.84 12.06 2.24
N GLY A 72 14.07 10.74 2.29
CA GLY A 72 13.22 9.82 3.04
C GLY A 72 13.50 9.94 4.53
N SER A 73 12.47 9.92 5.37
CA SER A 73 12.60 10.10 6.83
C SER A 73 12.50 8.81 7.64
N GLY A 74 12.90 7.65 7.08
CA GLY A 74 12.83 6.34 7.75
C GLY A 74 13.99 5.42 7.38
N GLU A 75 14.30 4.47 8.27
CA GLU A 75 15.30 3.42 8.03
C GLU A 75 14.72 2.35 7.08
N GLN A 76 15.56 1.79 6.20
CA GLN A 76 15.16 0.82 5.15
C GLN A 76 14.32 -0.36 5.71
N ALA A 77 14.58 -0.79 6.94
CA ALA A 77 13.86 -1.88 7.61
C ALA A 77 12.37 -1.56 7.85
N ASP A 78 12.03 -0.31 8.16
CA ASP A 78 10.64 0.12 8.33
C ASP A 78 9.87 0.14 6.99
N LEU A 79 10.59 0.17 5.85
CA LEU A 79 10.01 0.20 4.49
C LEU A 79 9.60 -1.19 4.01
N ASP A 80 10.42 -2.21 4.30
CA ASP A 80 10.16 -3.59 3.89
C ASP A 80 8.98 -4.20 4.66
N GLU A 81 8.73 -3.76 5.90
CA GLU A 81 7.58 -4.19 6.71
C GLU A 81 6.24 -3.69 6.14
N ILE A 82 6.22 -2.49 5.55
CA ILE A 82 5.00 -1.86 5.01
C ILE A 82 4.69 -2.34 3.58
N THR A 83 5.71 -2.72 2.80
CA THR A 83 5.54 -3.13 1.39
C THR A 83 5.35 -4.64 1.21
N SER A 84 5.47 -5.44 2.27
CA SER A 84 5.23 -6.88 2.22
C SER A 84 3.75 -7.19 1.91
N PRO A 85 3.45 -8.02 0.89
CA PRO A 85 2.11 -8.49 0.58
C PRO A 85 1.51 -9.45 1.62
N GLN A 86 2.22 -9.70 2.72
CA GLN A 86 1.74 -10.60 3.76
C GLN A 86 0.53 -9.97 4.43
N GLU A 87 -0.66 -10.54 4.19
CA GLU A 87 -1.85 -10.25 4.99
C GLU A 87 -1.42 -10.28 6.45
N ALA A 88 -1.49 -9.12 7.11
CA ALA A 88 -1.40 -9.05 8.54
C ALA A 88 -2.56 -9.93 9.04
N VAL A 89 -2.24 -11.18 9.38
CA VAL A 89 -3.14 -12.04 10.13
C VAL A 89 -3.39 -11.24 11.40
N ALA A 90 -4.54 -10.58 11.46
CA ALA A 90 -5.03 -9.91 12.64
C ALA A 90 -5.23 -11.01 13.69
N SER A 91 -4.16 -11.31 14.40
CA SER A 91 -4.18 -12.23 15.50
C SER A 91 -4.77 -11.47 16.68
N ASP A 92 -6.04 -11.78 16.91
CA ASP A 92 -6.77 -11.69 18.16
C ASP A 92 -6.97 -10.30 18.78
N ASN A 93 -8.24 -9.93 18.95
CA ASN A 93 -8.72 -9.34 20.19
C ASN A 93 -10.19 -9.72 20.35
N GLN A 94 -10.39 -10.91 20.95
CA GLN A 94 -11.54 -11.21 21.78
C GLN A 94 -12.04 -9.97 22.50
N ALA A 95 -13.35 -9.72 22.37
CA ALA A 95 -14.06 -8.77 23.18
C ALA A 95 -14.02 -9.22 24.65
N GLU A 96 -13.11 -8.67 25.45
CA GLU A 96 -13.14 -8.85 26.90
C GLU A 96 -13.97 -7.72 27.52
N ALA A 97 -15.21 -8.09 27.88
CA ALA A 97 -16.15 -7.26 28.61
C ALA A 97 -15.59 -6.96 30.02
N LEU A 98 -15.28 -5.69 30.30
CA LEU A 98 -14.99 -5.24 31.66
C LEU A 98 -16.31 -5.16 32.45
N ALA A 99 -16.52 -6.14 33.33
CA ALA A 99 -17.61 -6.17 34.29
C ALA A 99 -17.44 -5.12 35.41
N PRO A 100 -18.53 -4.50 35.92
CA PRO A 100 -18.43 -3.54 37.01
C PRO A 100 -18.33 -4.24 38.38
N LEU A 101 -17.26 -3.95 39.12
CA LEU A 101 -17.12 -4.34 40.53
C LEU A 101 -17.91 -3.37 41.42
N ARG A 102 -18.97 -3.89 42.04
CA ARG A 102 -19.65 -3.29 43.20
C ARG A 102 -18.90 -3.68 44.48
N PRO A 103 -18.70 -2.78 45.46
CA PRO A 103 -18.32 -3.17 46.81
C PRO A 103 -19.56 -3.33 47.71
N GLU A 104 -19.64 -4.51 48.33
CA GLU A 104 -20.58 -4.90 49.39
C GLU A 104 -20.28 -4.20 50.74
N THR A 105 -21.31 -4.15 51.57
CA THR A 105 -21.46 -3.48 52.87
C THR A 105 -20.88 -4.22 54.09
N SER A 106 -20.20 -3.46 54.98
CA SER A 106 -20.26 -3.40 56.49
C SER A 106 -20.10 -4.68 57.38
N PRO A 107 -20.13 -4.59 58.74
CA PRO A 107 -19.12 -4.03 59.68
C PRO A 107 -18.83 -4.96 60.91
N ASP A 108 -17.85 -4.68 61.78
CA ASP A 108 -17.94 -4.85 63.26
C ASP A 108 -16.68 -4.32 63.98
N THR A 109 -16.76 -4.19 65.31
CA THR A 109 -16.29 -3.06 66.14
C THR A 109 -15.20 -3.49 67.16
N PRO A 110 -14.81 -2.73 68.23
CA PRO A 110 -13.42 -2.39 68.54
C PRO A 110 -12.85 -3.04 69.82
N ARG A 111 -11.54 -2.95 70.05
CA ARG A 111 -10.93 -3.09 71.39
C ARG A 111 -9.82 -2.08 71.66
N THR A 112 -10.01 -1.38 72.77
CA THR A 112 -9.18 -0.39 73.45
C THR A 112 -7.94 -1.02 74.10
N GLU A 113 -6.76 -0.38 74.03
CA GLU A 113 -5.83 -0.24 75.18
C GLU A 113 -4.70 0.80 74.95
N LEU A 114 -4.92 2.00 75.50
CA LEU A 114 -4.07 2.88 76.32
C LEU A 114 -2.51 2.90 76.24
N VAL A 115 -2.01 4.15 76.06
CA VAL A 115 -0.83 4.84 76.68
C VAL A 115 0.53 4.77 75.97
N THR A 116 1.00 5.90 75.42
CA THR A 116 2.09 6.74 76.01
C THR A 116 2.32 8.04 75.21
N THR A 117 3.01 8.98 75.85
CA THR A 117 3.11 10.43 75.61
C THR A 117 4.01 10.87 74.46
N ALA A 118 3.63 12.00 73.85
CA ALA A 118 4.45 13.21 73.58
C ALA A 118 4.29 13.75 72.15
N ALA A 119 3.62 14.90 72.08
CA ALA A 119 3.75 16.01 71.12
C ALA A 119 4.42 15.74 69.75
N ALA A 120 3.64 15.83 68.67
CA ALA A 120 3.76 16.93 67.68
C ALA A 120 2.88 16.63 66.45
N ALA A 121 1.82 17.42 66.31
CA ALA A 121 1.10 17.80 65.08
C ALA A 121 1.31 16.96 63.80
N GLU A 122 0.45 15.97 63.59
CA GLU A 122 0.05 15.54 62.25
C GLU A 122 -0.78 16.67 61.61
N ARG A 123 -0.32 17.22 60.48
CA ARG A 123 -1.23 17.79 59.47
C ARG A 123 -0.98 17.05 58.17
N ALA A 124 -1.66 15.91 58.03
CA ALA A 124 -1.91 15.29 56.74
C ALA A 124 -2.75 16.27 55.90
N ILE A 125 -2.21 16.67 54.76
CA ILE A 125 -2.95 17.45 53.76
C ILE A 125 -3.86 16.45 53.06
N ASP A 126 -5.13 16.43 53.47
CA ASP A 126 -6.23 15.88 52.70
C ASP A 126 -6.44 16.83 51.51
N SER A 127 -5.84 16.50 50.37
CA SER A 127 -6.14 17.17 49.09
C SER A 127 -7.52 16.71 48.62
N ARG A 128 -8.56 17.22 49.29
CA ARG A 128 -9.87 17.35 48.66
C ARG A 128 -9.72 18.44 47.62
N ASP A 129 -9.78 18.06 46.36
CA ASP A 129 -10.11 18.98 45.27
C ASP A 129 -11.49 19.58 45.58
N THR A 130 -11.45 20.69 46.30
CA THR A 130 -12.58 21.59 46.42
C THR A 130 -12.51 22.44 45.17
N GLU A 131 -13.33 22.11 44.16
CA GLU A 131 -13.74 23.14 43.21
C GLU A 131 -14.34 24.29 44.04
N PRO A 132 -13.78 25.51 43.99
CA PRO A 132 -14.45 26.64 44.60
C PRO A 132 -15.67 26.92 43.74
N SER A 133 -16.85 26.50 44.21
CA SER A 133 -18.11 27.03 43.72
C SER A 133 -18.07 28.56 43.95
N PRO A 134 -18.17 29.40 42.91
CA PRO A 134 -18.15 30.83 43.10
C PRO A 134 -19.42 31.23 43.84
N GLN A 135 -19.29 31.54 45.13
CA GLN A 135 -20.37 32.19 45.89
C GLN A 135 -20.65 33.54 45.21
N PRO A 136 -21.91 33.86 44.86
CA PRO A 136 -22.21 35.13 44.24
C PRO A 136 -21.97 36.24 45.26
N LEU A 137 -21.02 37.12 44.94
CA LEU A 137 -20.77 38.33 45.70
C LEU A 137 -22.05 39.20 45.69
N PRO A 138 -22.47 39.79 46.83
CA PRO A 138 -23.60 40.70 46.83
C PRO A 138 -23.29 41.94 45.98
N GLY A 139 -24.07 42.19 44.92
CA GLY A 139 -23.95 43.40 44.08
C GLY A 139 -23.55 43.19 42.62
N VAL A 140 -23.60 41.96 42.10
CA VAL A 140 -23.31 41.68 40.69
C VAL A 140 -24.46 42.20 39.82
N SER A 141 -24.18 43.15 38.92
CA SER A 141 -25.17 43.63 37.95
C SER A 141 -25.57 42.48 37.00
N PRO A 142 -26.83 42.44 36.50
CA PRO A 142 -27.29 41.39 35.58
C PRO A 142 -26.42 41.24 34.32
N GLU A 143 -25.71 42.31 33.97
CA GLU A 143 -24.76 42.39 32.86
C GLU A 143 -23.49 41.56 33.12
N VAL A 144 -22.98 41.54 34.35
CA VAL A 144 -21.83 40.70 34.75
C VAL A 144 -22.22 39.21 34.77
N GLU A 145 -23.45 38.89 35.14
CA GLU A 145 -23.96 37.51 35.08
C GLU A 145 -24.12 37.02 33.63
N GLN A 146 -24.56 37.89 32.72
CA GLN A 146 -24.58 37.59 31.28
C GLN A 146 -23.17 37.35 30.73
N LEU A 147 -22.22 38.23 31.05
CA LEU A 147 -20.83 38.11 30.61
C LEU A 147 -20.17 36.82 31.13
N THR A 148 -20.48 36.43 32.36
CA THR A 148 -19.96 35.20 32.97
C THR A 148 -20.50 33.95 32.26
N ARG A 149 -21.79 33.95 31.86
CA ARG A 149 -22.37 32.86 31.07
C ARG A 149 -21.78 32.78 29.67
N GLU A 150 -21.55 33.93 29.04
CA GLU A 150 -20.92 34.00 27.72
C GLU A 150 -19.48 33.46 27.78
N LEU A 151 -18.68 33.89 28.76
CA LEU A 151 -17.34 33.37 29.01
C LEU A 151 -17.34 31.86 29.26
N ALA A 152 -18.28 31.35 30.07
CA ALA A 152 -18.41 29.93 30.33
C ALA A 152 -18.74 29.13 29.05
N SER A 153 -19.58 29.67 28.18
CA SER A 153 -19.92 29.04 26.89
C SER A 153 -18.72 29.02 25.93
N LEU A 154 -17.97 30.12 25.86
CA LEU A 154 -16.75 30.22 25.04
C LEU A 154 -15.66 29.27 25.54
N GLN A 155 -15.51 29.14 26.86
CA GLN A 155 -14.58 28.17 27.46
C GLN A 155 -14.98 26.73 27.14
N ALA A 156 -16.27 26.40 27.23
CA ALA A 156 -16.77 25.08 26.88
C ALA A 156 -16.51 24.74 25.41
N GLU A 157 -16.71 25.68 24.50
CA GLU A 157 -16.39 25.51 23.08
C GLU A 157 -14.88 25.33 22.84
N LEU A 158 -14.04 26.12 23.51
CA LEU A 158 -12.57 26.01 23.41
C LEU A 158 -12.07 24.65 23.93
N ASP A 159 -12.66 24.15 25.00
CA ASP A 159 -12.35 22.84 25.58
C ASP A 159 -12.82 21.69 24.69
N GLU A 160 -13.98 21.82 24.03
CA GLU A 160 -14.45 20.84 23.05
C GLU A 160 -13.55 20.82 21.81
N GLN A 161 -13.19 21.98 21.28
CA GLN A 161 -12.22 22.09 20.19
C GLN A 161 -10.88 21.47 20.58
N SER A 162 -10.35 21.80 21.76
CA SER A 162 -9.09 21.24 22.26
C SER A 162 -9.15 19.72 22.41
N ARG A 163 -10.26 19.18 22.92
CA ARG A 163 -10.48 17.73 23.02
C ARG A 163 -10.58 17.08 21.64
N ASN A 164 -11.26 17.69 20.69
CA ASN A 164 -11.35 17.19 19.32
C ASN A 164 -9.99 17.21 18.61
N TYR A 165 -9.21 18.29 18.78
CA TYR A 165 -7.83 18.39 18.29
C TYR A 165 -6.91 17.35 18.95
N ALA A 166 -7.04 17.09 20.26
CA ALA A 166 -6.25 16.08 20.95
C ALA A 166 -6.62 14.64 20.57
N ARG A 167 -7.89 14.40 20.20
CA ARG A 167 -8.39 13.11 19.71
C ARG A 167 -8.13 12.87 18.23
N MET A 168 -7.74 13.90 17.47
CA MET A 168 -7.35 13.69 16.08
C MET A 168 -6.19 12.69 16.03
N PRO A 169 -6.31 11.61 15.23
CA PRO A 169 -5.23 10.66 15.07
C PRO A 169 -4.01 11.39 14.52
N ARG A 170 -2.92 11.41 15.29
CA ARG A 170 -1.62 11.91 14.84
C ARG A 170 -1.09 10.97 13.77
N VAL A 171 -1.42 11.24 12.52
CA VAL A 171 -0.85 10.53 11.37
C VAL A 171 0.64 10.85 11.28
N ARG A 172 1.47 9.91 11.76
CA ARG A 172 2.90 9.89 11.49
C ARG A 172 3.06 9.57 10.01
N ARG A 173 3.13 10.61 9.18
CA ARG A 173 3.42 10.48 7.75
C ARG A 173 4.92 10.25 7.60
N LEU A 174 5.33 8.98 7.63
CA LEU A 174 6.65 8.60 7.14
C LEU A 174 6.64 8.90 5.64
N THR A 175 7.29 9.99 5.23
CA THR A 175 7.64 10.15 3.82
C THR A 175 8.75 9.16 3.55
N SER A 176 8.32 7.95 3.24
CA SER A 176 9.10 6.73 3.35
C SER A 176 10.01 6.47 2.15
N VAL A 177 10.08 7.40 1.21
CA VAL A 177 10.85 7.19 -0.03
C VAL A 177 11.77 8.36 -0.30
N ALA A 178 13.07 8.08 -0.33
CA ALA A 178 14.07 8.97 -0.88
C ALA A 178 13.90 8.99 -2.41
N THR A 179 13.68 10.18 -2.97
CA THR A 179 13.44 10.34 -4.40
C THR A 179 14.45 11.28 -5.01
N ARG A 180 14.94 10.93 -6.19
CA ARG A 180 15.82 11.78 -6.98
C ARG A 180 15.03 12.41 -8.12
N GLN A 181 15.22 13.70 -8.31
CA GLN A 181 14.67 14.43 -9.44
C GLN A 181 15.30 13.91 -10.74
N ALA A 182 14.47 13.54 -11.70
CA ALA A 182 14.90 13.24 -13.06
C ALA A 182 14.09 14.11 -14.03
N ALA A 183 14.73 14.63 -15.07
CA ALA A 183 14.07 15.43 -16.09
C ALA A 183 12.90 14.66 -16.72
N ASP A 184 13.08 13.36 -16.94
CA ASP A 184 12.09 12.48 -17.55
C ASP A 184 10.97 12.08 -16.58
N ALA A 185 11.15 12.22 -15.27
CA ALA A 185 10.15 11.81 -14.27
C ALA A 185 8.85 12.60 -14.41
N ALA A 186 8.94 13.92 -14.64
CA ALA A 186 7.77 14.77 -14.86
C ALA A 186 7.00 14.35 -16.12
N TYR A 187 7.73 14.05 -17.21
CA TYR A 187 7.13 13.58 -18.45
C TYR A 187 6.42 12.23 -18.28
N LEU A 188 7.09 11.24 -17.68
CA LEU A 188 6.52 9.91 -17.46
C LEU A 188 5.30 9.94 -16.54
N LEU A 189 5.33 10.78 -15.50
CA LEU A 189 4.20 10.97 -14.58
C LEU A 189 2.99 11.58 -15.31
N GLU A 190 3.20 12.63 -16.10
CA GLU A 190 2.12 13.28 -16.85
C GLU A 190 1.54 12.35 -17.92
N TRP A 191 2.42 11.62 -18.62
CA TRP A 191 2.00 10.61 -19.58
C TRP A 191 1.14 9.51 -18.92
N ARG A 192 1.60 8.98 -17.77
CA ARG A 192 0.84 8.01 -16.98
C ARG A 192 -0.54 8.55 -16.59
N ARG A 193 -0.60 9.75 -16.02
CA ARG A 193 -1.87 10.39 -15.62
C ARG A 193 -2.83 10.55 -16.80
N ARG A 194 -2.30 10.92 -17.97
CA ARG A 194 -3.11 11.05 -19.19
C ARG A 194 -3.66 9.70 -19.64
N VAL A 195 -2.85 8.66 -19.65
CA VAL A 195 -3.27 7.29 -19.98
C VAL A 195 -4.31 6.79 -18.99
N GLU A 196 -4.13 7.03 -17.68
CA GLU A 196 -5.12 6.67 -16.65
C GLU A 196 -6.44 7.44 -16.83
N ALA A 197 -6.38 8.74 -17.11
CA ALA A 197 -7.58 9.57 -17.33
C ALA A 197 -8.38 9.10 -18.56
N VAL A 198 -7.70 8.81 -19.67
CA VAL A 198 -8.33 8.25 -20.87
C VAL A 198 -8.83 6.83 -20.58
N GLY A 199 -8.01 6.01 -19.93
CA GLY A 199 -8.34 4.62 -19.62
C GLY A 199 -9.57 4.46 -18.72
N ASN A 200 -9.68 5.29 -17.68
CA ASN A 200 -10.86 5.31 -16.80
C ASN A 200 -12.13 5.70 -17.54
N ARG A 201 -12.03 6.54 -18.58
CA ARG A 201 -13.16 6.96 -19.41
C ARG A 201 -13.57 5.93 -20.45
N TYR A 202 -12.59 5.22 -21.03
CA TYR A 202 -12.80 4.28 -22.13
C TYR A 202 -12.68 2.81 -21.70
N TYR A 203 -12.79 2.54 -20.40
CA TYR A 203 -12.85 1.18 -19.89
C TYR A 203 -14.11 0.48 -20.44
N PRO A 204 -14.02 -0.75 -20.99
CA PRO A 204 -15.16 -1.39 -21.62
C PRO A 204 -16.32 -1.62 -20.65
N GLU A 205 -17.49 -1.06 -20.94
CA GLU A 205 -18.68 -1.20 -20.07
C GLU A 205 -19.11 -2.65 -19.88
N ALA A 206 -18.93 -3.49 -20.91
CA ALA A 206 -19.19 -4.92 -20.82
C ALA A 206 -18.31 -5.58 -19.76
N SER A 207 -17.02 -5.20 -19.67
CA SER A 207 -16.10 -5.72 -18.65
C SER A 207 -16.54 -5.34 -17.24
N VAL A 208 -17.03 -4.11 -17.03
CA VAL A 208 -17.60 -3.69 -15.74
C VAL A 208 -18.82 -4.54 -15.37
N ARG A 209 -19.74 -4.74 -16.33
CA ARG A 209 -20.97 -5.50 -16.11
C ARG A 209 -20.72 -6.95 -15.75
N TYR A 210 -19.71 -7.58 -16.36
CA TYR A 210 -19.34 -8.97 -16.11
C TYR A 210 -18.25 -9.13 -15.04
N GLY A 211 -17.82 -8.05 -14.39
CA GLY A 211 -16.79 -8.08 -13.35
C GLY A 211 -15.43 -8.57 -13.84
N LEU A 212 -15.07 -8.26 -15.09
CA LEU A 212 -13.76 -8.60 -15.65
C LEU A 212 -12.73 -7.59 -15.17
N TYR A 213 -11.76 -8.09 -14.41
CA TYR A 213 -10.62 -7.34 -13.92
C TYR A 213 -9.34 -8.13 -14.22
N GLY A 214 -8.24 -7.41 -14.43
CA GLY A 214 -6.95 -8.02 -14.67
C GLY A 214 -5.85 -6.98 -14.67
N SER A 215 -4.61 -7.46 -14.58
CA SER A 215 -3.42 -6.63 -14.73
C SER A 215 -2.75 -6.97 -16.05
N LEU A 216 -2.33 -5.95 -16.80
CA LEU A 216 -1.61 -6.14 -18.06
C LEU A 216 -0.36 -5.28 -18.07
N ARG A 217 0.65 -5.72 -18.82
CA ARG A 217 1.90 -4.98 -18.98
C ARG A 217 2.11 -4.68 -20.46
N LEU A 218 2.20 -3.40 -20.79
CA LEU A 218 2.52 -2.94 -22.14
C LEU A 218 3.94 -2.40 -22.19
N LEU A 219 4.65 -2.72 -23.26
CA LEU A 219 5.82 -1.99 -23.70
C LEU A 219 5.37 -0.93 -24.69
N VAL A 220 5.64 0.33 -24.36
CA VAL A 220 5.30 1.48 -25.18
C VAL A 220 6.58 2.18 -25.57
N THR A 221 6.81 2.35 -26.86
CA THR A 221 7.96 3.11 -27.39
C THR A 221 7.47 4.45 -27.92
N ILE A 222 8.01 5.55 -27.38
CA ILE A 222 7.65 6.92 -27.76
C ILE A 222 8.90 7.57 -28.37
N ARG A 223 8.73 8.27 -29.49
CA ARG A 223 9.80 9.04 -30.15
C ARG A 223 10.04 10.36 -29.42
N SER A 224 11.16 11.01 -29.71
CA SER A 224 11.52 12.33 -29.14
C SER A 224 10.55 13.46 -29.50
N ASP A 225 9.76 13.30 -30.57
CA ASP A 225 8.69 14.24 -30.96
C ASP A 225 7.35 13.98 -30.22
N GLY A 226 7.32 12.99 -29.32
CA GLY A 226 6.13 12.57 -28.59
C GLY A 226 5.21 11.62 -29.36
N SER A 227 5.56 11.25 -30.60
CA SER A 227 4.77 10.30 -31.38
C SER A 227 4.98 8.86 -30.92
N LEU A 228 3.92 8.06 -31.03
CA LEU A 228 3.95 6.65 -30.69
C LEU A 228 4.70 5.85 -31.78
N ALA A 229 5.74 5.12 -31.38
CA ALA A 229 6.54 4.31 -32.29
C ALA A 229 6.06 2.86 -32.36
N ASP A 230 5.85 2.23 -31.21
CA ASP A 230 5.46 0.81 -31.09
C ASP A 230 4.70 0.56 -29.78
N ILE A 231 3.79 -0.41 -29.80
CA ILE A 231 3.07 -0.91 -28.62
C ILE A 231 3.08 -2.43 -28.67
N ARG A 232 3.58 -3.08 -27.61
CA ARG A 232 3.57 -4.54 -27.47
C ARG A 232 3.04 -4.96 -26.11
N VAL A 233 2.21 -6.00 -26.09
CA VAL A 233 1.75 -6.63 -24.84
C VAL A 233 2.86 -7.55 -24.35
N LEU A 234 3.44 -7.23 -23.19
CA LEU A 234 4.42 -8.08 -22.51
C LEU A 234 3.74 -9.13 -21.63
N SER A 235 2.66 -8.75 -20.96
CA SER A 235 1.83 -9.65 -20.15
C SER A 235 0.37 -9.32 -20.38
N SER A 236 -0.40 -10.33 -20.78
CA SER A 236 -1.85 -10.23 -20.97
C SER A 236 -2.57 -10.18 -19.63
N SER A 237 -3.73 -9.53 -19.60
CA SER A 237 -4.68 -9.57 -18.48
C SER A 237 -5.45 -10.89 -18.34
N GLY A 238 -5.30 -11.81 -19.30
CA GLY A 238 -6.13 -13.00 -19.42
C GLY A 238 -7.45 -12.78 -20.17
N TYR A 239 -7.80 -11.53 -20.47
CA TYR A 239 -9.00 -11.16 -21.22
C TYR A 239 -8.65 -10.33 -22.45
N ALA A 240 -8.89 -10.87 -23.65
CA ALA A 240 -8.58 -10.18 -24.91
C ALA A 240 -9.26 -8.80 -25.03
N VAL A 241 -10.47 -8.65 -24.49
CA VAL A 241 -11.20 -7.37 -24.47
C VAL A 241 -10.47 -6.29 -23.68
N LEU A 242 -9.80 -6.66 -22.58
CA LEU A 242 -9.05 -5.71 -21.75
C LEU A 242 -7.71 -5.37 -22.39
N ASP A 243 -7.03 -6.36 -22.98
CA ASP A 243 -5.77 -6.14 -23.69
C ASP A 243 -5.97 -5.22 -24.92
N GLU A 244 -7.02 -5.46 -25.70
CA GLU A 244 -7.34 -4.63 -26.87
C GLU A 244 -7.77 -3.21 -26.45
N ALA A 245 -8.54 -3.08 -25.37
CA ALA A 245 -8.92 -1.79 -24.83
C ALA A 245 -7.68 -0.99 -24.39
N ALA A 246 -6.72 -1.64 -23.70
CA ALA A 246 -5.50 -0.99 -23.27
C ALA A 246 -4.66 -0.49 -24.45
N ILE A 247 -4.53 -1.29 -25.52
CA ILE A 247 -3.85 -0.86 -26.76
C ILE A 247 -4.55 0.36 -27.38
N LYS A 248 -5.90 0.38 -27.38
CA LYS A 248 -6.69 1.51 -27.89
C LYS A 248 -6.55 2.77 -27.03
N ILE A 249 -6.43 2.63 -25.71
CA ILE A 249 -6.26 3.76 -24.77
C ILE A 249 -4.91 4.44 -24.96
N VAL A 250 -3.86 3.67 -25.26
CA VAL A 250 -2.49 4.20 -25.45
C VAL A 250 -2.32 4.89 -26.81
N ARG A 251 -3.13 4.52 -27.81
CA ARG A 251 -3.08 5.07 -29.17
C ARG A 251 -3.78 6.42 -29.28
#